data_AF-A0A081C2L0-F1
#
_entry.id   AF-A0A081C2L0-F1
#
_cell.length_a   1.000
_cell.length_b   1.000
_cell.length_c   1.000
_cell.angle_alpha   90.00
_cell.angle_beta   90.00
_cell.angle_gamma   90.00
#
_symmetry.space_group_name_H-M   'P 1'
#
loop_
_entity.id
_entity.type
_entity.pdbx_description
1 polymer ?
#
loop_
_entity_poly.entity_id
_entity_poly.type
_entity_poly.pdbx_seq_one_letter_code
_entity_poly.pdbx_strand_id
1 'polypeptide(L)'
;MSVYISAELRRVVHKRAEGRCEYCLMPEFATFAAHEIDHIIAQKHGGQTTLENLALACILCNKLRLRALCRWQNVRNLIRLRQAA
;
A
#
# COMPACT_ATOMS: atom_id res chain seq x y z
N MET A 1 5.51 13.10 12.41
CA MET A 1 5.71 11.89 13.23
C MET A 1 5.48 10.66 12.36
N SER A 2 6.36 9.66 12.44
CA SER A 2 6.12 8.31 11.89
C SER A 2 5.19 7.58 12.86
N VAL A 3 4.01 7.16 12.40
CA VAL A 3 3.08 6.39 13.24
C VAL A 3 3.52 4.93 13.26
N TYR A 4 3.54 4.36 14.46
CA TYR A 4 3.83 2.96 14.67
C TYR A 4 2.73 2.09 14.05
N ILE A 5 3.09 1.33 13.01
CA ILE A 5 2.25 0.27 12.45
C ILE A 5 2.65 -1.03 13.12
N SER A 6 1.72 -1.65 13.86
CA SER A 6 1.97 -2.89 14.60
C SER A 6 2.46 -4.01 13.69
N ALA A 7 3.34 -4.87 14.20
CA ALA A 7 3.87 -6.01 13.44
C ALA A 7 2.75 -6.91 12.88
N GLU A 8 1.64 -7.03 13.60
CA GLU A 8 0.47 -7.78 13.16
C GLU A 8 -0.17 -7.15 11.92
N LEU A 9 -0.43 -5.84 11.94
CA LEU A 9 -0.94 -5.12 10.76
C LEU A 9 0.01 -5.27 9.57
N ARG A 10 1.34 -5.25 9.83
CA ARG A 10 2.30 -5.46 8.76
C ARG A 10 2.16 -6.84 8.11
N ARG A 11 2.08 -7.90 8.92
CA ARG A 11 1.92 -9.26 8.43
C ARG A 11 0.62 -9.44 7.65
N VAL A 12 -0.49 -8.89 8.15
CA VAL A 12 -1.79 -8.99 7.47
C VAL A 12 -1.74 -8.29 6.11
N VAL A 13 -1.19 -7.07 6.04
CA VAL A 13 -1.03 -6.33 4.77
C VAL A 13 -0.13 -7.09 3.79
N HIS A 14 1.02 -7.61 4.24
CA HIS A 14 1.92 -8.38 3.38
C HIS A 14 1.27 -9.67 2.85
N LYS A 15 0.54 -10.40 3.73
CA LYS A 15 -0.17 -11.62 3.36
C LYS A 15 -1.27 -11.35 2.36
N ARG A 16 -2.09 -10.32 2.59
CA ARG A 16 -3.15 -9.86 1.66
C ARG A 16 -2.59 -9.50 0.29
N ALA A 17 -1.43 -8.83 0.28
CA ALA A 17 -0.80 -8.36 -0.94
C ALA A 17 -0.02 -9.47 -1.68
N GLU A 18 0.12 -10.67 -1.10
CA GLU A 18 0.92 -11.78 -1.61
C GLU A 18 2.36 -11.36 -1.98
N GLY A 19 2.94 -10.43 -1.20
CA GLY A 19 4.26 -9.88 -1.49
C GLY A 19 4.32 -9.04 -2.77
N ARG A 20 3.20 -8.51 -3.25
CA ARG A 20 3.14 -7.64 -4.44
C ARG A 20 2.76 -6.23 -4.05
N CYS A 21 3.30 -5.23 -4.74
CA CYS A 21 2.84 -3.86 -4.61
C CYS A 21 1.36 -3.81 -5.01
N GLU A 22 0.51 -3.34 -4.11
CA GLU A 22 -0.94 -3.26 -4.35
C GLU A 22 -1.31 -2.19 -5.38
N TYR A 23 -0.38 -1.28 -5.68
CA TYR A 23 -0.57 -0.25 -6.69
C TYR A 23 -0.22 -0.71 -8.12
N CYS A 24 0.93 -1.36 -8.29
CA CYS A 24 1.44 -1.73 -9.62
C CYS A 24 1.54 -3.24 -9.85
N LEU A 25 1.16 -4.06 -8.87
CA LEU A 25 1.22 -5.54 -8.87
C LEU A 25 2.63 -6.13 -9.02
N MET A 26 3.65 -5.28 -8.97
CA MET A 26 5.04 -5.69 -9.02
C MET A 26 5.37 -6.56 -7.80
N PRO A 27 5.91 -7.77 -7.98
CA PRO A 27 6.29 -8.61 -6.85
C PRO A 27 7.57 -8.10 -6.20
N GLU A 28 7.68 -8.30 -4.89
CA GLU A 28 8.81 -7.82 -4.07
C GLU A 28 10.15 -8.40 -4.55
N PHE A 29 10.16 -9.66 -4.98
CA PHE A 29 11.34 -10.31 -5.54
C PHE A 29 11.86 -9.67 -6.85
N ALA A 30 11.01 -8.92 -7.56
CA ALA A 30 11.40 -8.23 -8.80
C ALA A 30 11.90 -6.80 -8.53
N THR A 31 12.05 -6.42 -7.26
CA THR A 31 12.49 -5.09 -6.84
C THR A 31 13.75 -5.18 -6.00
N PHE A 32 14.59 -4.15 -6.07
CA PHE A 32 15.84 -4.08 -5.28
C PHE A 32 15.61 -3.62 -3.83
N ALA A 33 14.39 -3.22 -3.48
CA ALA A 33 14.05 -2.68 -2.18
C ALA A 33 12.77 -3.35 -1.68
N ALA A 34 12.77 -3.73 -0.39
CA ALA A 34 11.59 -4.28 0.25
C ALA A 34 10.40 -3.32 0.10
N HIS A 35 9.23 -3.89 -0.07
CA HIS A 35 8.01 -3.10 -0.11
C HIS A 35 7.71 -2.54 1.27
N GLU A 36 7.23 -1.31 1.31
CA GLU A 36 6.87 -0.62 2.53
C GLU A 36 5.36 -0.47 2.62
N ILE A 37 4.87 -0.34 3.86
CA ILE A 37 3.46 -0.08 4.09
C ILE A 37 3.18 1.40 3.93
N ASP A 38 2.26 1.69 3.02
CA ASP A 38 1.82 3.03 2.71
C ASP A 38 0.38 3.27 3.19
N HIS A 39 0.09 4.51 3.58
CA HIS A 39 -1.28 4.96 3.83
C HIS A 39 -1.92 5.43 2.53
N ILE A 40 -2.98 4.74 2.09
CA ILE A 40 -3.79 5.06 0.90
C ILE A 40 -4.36 6.48 0.99
N ILE A 41 -4.84 6.87 2.16
CA ILE A 41 -5.13 8.24 2.56
C ILE A 41 -4.04 8.64 3.53
N ALA A 42 -3.20 9.60 3.13
CA ALA A 42 -2.13 10.06 3.99
C ALA A 42 -2.68 10.61 5.32
N GLN A 43 -1.95 10.38 6.41
CA GLN A 43 -2.36 10.82 7.75
C GLN A 43 -2.56 12.33 7.87
N LYS A 44 -1.77 13.12 7.12
CA LYS A 44 -1.93 14.58 7.03
C LYS A 44 -3.29 15.01 6.47
N HIS A 45 -4.01 14.11 5.82
CA HIS A 45 -5.37 14.30 5.31
C HIS A 45 -6.42 13.56 6.16
N GLY A 46 -6.08 13.17 7.38
CA GLY A 46 -6.99 12.46 8.30
C GLY A 46 -7.08 10.95 8.05
N GLY A 47 -6.17 10.36 7.27
CA GLY A 47 -6.16 8.91 7.07
C GLY A 47 -5.75 8.15 8.33
N GLN A 48 -6.55 7.16 8.72
CA GLN A 48 -6.31 6.33 9.90
C GLN A 48 -5.35 5.18 9.60
N THR A 49 -4.67 4.66 10.62
CA THR A 49 -3.82 3.47 10.51
C THR A 49 -4.69 2.22 10.70
N THR A 50 -5.53 1.94 9.70
CA THR A 50 -6.41 0.77 9.68
C THR A 50 -6.07 -0.12 8.49
N LEU A 51 -6.42 -1.40 8.56
CA LEU A 51 -6.09 -2.37 7.52
C LEU A 51 -6.61 -1.94 6.13
N GLU A 52 -7.75 -1.28 6.09
CA GLU A 52 -8.42 -0.82 4.87
C GLU A 52 -7.69 0.37 4.23
N ASN A 53 -6.99 1.15 5.04
CA ASN A 53 -6.25 2.34 4.62
C ASN A 53 -4.74 2.12 4.49
N LEU A 54 -4.24 0.93 4.83
CA LEU A 54 -2.86 0.52 4.61
C LEU A 54 -2.75 -0.29 3.33
N ALA A 55 -1.69 -0.08 2.56
CA ALA A 55 -1.38 -0.84 1.36
C ALA A 55 0.11 -1.20 1.30
N LEU A 56 0.45 -2.35 0.73
CA LEU A 56 1.84 -2.70 0.44
C LEU A 56 2.29 -1.99 -0.83
N ALA A 57 3.35 -1.18 -0.74
CA ALA A 57 3.81 -0.32 -1.82
C ALA A 57 5.30 -0.51 -2.10
N CYS A 58 5.68 -0.59 -3.37
CA CYS A 58 7.09 -0.53 -3.74
C CYS A 58 7.66 0.88 -3.54
N ILE A 59 8.98 0.99 -3.41
CA ILE A 59 9.66 2.28 -3.20
C ILE A 59 9.29 3.32 -4.27
N LEU A 60 9.08 2.87 -5.52
CA LEU A 60 8.65 3.74 -6.61
C LEU A 60 7.24 4.27 -6.37
N CYS A 61 6.26 3.41 -6.08
CA CYS A 61 4.88 3.84 -5.82
C CYS A 61 4.75 4.63 -4.49
N ASN A 62 5.52 4.25 -3.47
CA ASN A 62 5.53 4.92 -2.17
C ASN A 62 6.13 6.35 -2.27
N LYS A 63 7.25 6.51 -2.99
CA LYS A 63 7.90 7.81 -3.19
C LYS A 63 7.24 8.65 -4.29
N LEU A 64 6.90 8.04 -5.42
CA LEU A 64 6.13 8.70 -6.48
C LEU A 64 4.63 8.65 -6.15
N ARG A 65 4.22 9.31 -5.06
CA ARG A 65 2.87 9.94 -5.04
C ARG A 65 2.80 11.09 -6.06
N LEU A 66 3.31 10.88 -7.28
CA LEU A 66 3.22 11.81 -8.38
C LEU A 66 1.80 11.70 -8.94
N ARG A 67 1.07 12.76 -8.66
CA ARG A 67 -0.33 13.11 -8.94
C ARG A 67 -0.89 12.84 -10.34
N ALA A 68 -0.26 12.09 -11.23
CA ALA A 68 -0.78 11.97 -12.62
C ALA A 68 -0.44 10.72 -13.43
N LEU A 69 0.47 9.81 -13.02
CA LEU A 69 1.02 8.81 -13.96
C LEU A 69 0.69 7.33 -13.68
N CYS A 70 0.01 6.99 -12.59
CA CYS A 70 -0.43 5.61 -12.30
C CYS A 70 -1.94 5.53 -12.09
N ARG A 71 -2.77 5.47 -13.15
CA ARG A 71 -4.20 5.01 -13.15
C ARG A 71 -4.95 5.06 -11.80
N TRP A 72 -5.00 6.21 -11.12
CA TRP A 72 -5.35 6.30 -9.69
C TRP A 72 -6.84 6.07 -9.37
N GLN A 73 -7.78 6.20 -10.33
CA GLN A 73 -9.21 6.03 -10.05
C GLN A 73 -9.61 4.56 -9.80
N ASN A 74 -8.96 3.57 -10.43
CA ASN A 74 -9.42 2.18 -10.38
C ASN A 74 -8.65 1.32 -9.36
N VAL A 75 -7.50 1.78 -8.88
CA VAL A 75 -6.63 1.00 -7.98
C VAL A 75 -7.17 0.98 -6.55
N ARG A 76 -7.77 2.07 -6.05
CA ARG A 76 -8.46 2.05 -4.74
C ARG A 76 -9.59 1.03 -4.69
N ASN A 77 -10.36 0.92 -5.78
CA ASN A 77 -11.42 -0.07 -5.87
C ASN A 77 -10.85 -1.49 -5.98
N LEU A 78 -9.75 -1.70 -6.71
CA LEU A 78 -9.06 -3.00 -6.76
C LEU A 78 -8.50 -3.44 -5.40
N ILE A 79 -7.88 -2.52 -4.65
CA ILE A 79 -7.39 -2.80 -3.30
C ILE A 79 -8.57 -3.14 -2.37
N ARG A 80 -9.68 -2.39 -2.46
CA ARG A 80 -10.91 -2.69 -1.70
C ARG A 80 -11.57 -4.00 -2.12
N LEU A 81 -11.57 -4.35 -3.40
CA LEU A 81 -12.10 -5.63 -3.90
C LEU A 81 -11.25 -6.80 -3.41
N ARG A 82 -9.92 -6.64 -3.31
CA ARG A 82 -9.02 -7.61 -2.67
C ARG A 82 -9.15 -7.66 -1.14
N GLN A 83 -9.78 -6.67 -0.51
CA GLN A 83 -10.09 -6.68 0.92
C GLN A 83 -11.42 -7.41 1.24
N ALA A 84 -12.24 -7.69 0.23
CA ALA A 84 -13.59 -8.26 0.39
C ALA A 84 -13.69 -9.75 0.02
N ALA A 85 -12.58 -10.39 -0.35
CA ALA A 85 -12.45 -11.82 -0.66
C ALA A 85 -11.55 -12.51 0.38
#